data_AF-A0A428VY62-F1
#
_entry.id   AF-A0A428VY62-F1
#
_cell.length_a   1.000
_cell.length_b   1.000
_cell.length_c   1.000
_cell.angle_alpha   90.00
_cell.angle_beta   90.00
_cell.angle_gamma   90.00
#
_symmetry.space_group_name_H-M   'P 1'
#
loop_
_entity.id
_entity.type
_entity.pdbx_description
1 polymer ?
#
loop_
_entity_poly.entity_id
_entity_poly.type
_entity_poly.pdbx_seq_one_letter_code
_entity_poly.pdbx_strand_id
1 'polypeptide(L)'
;AHWFVMVSFMILFLLVVEAYFEVVDPEGGLPIIGHWTVYGLVTEIIGVLGLAGILVLVAIRQRDKRKKLSRFTGSTMWQAYFVEAIIIGVLICGFLIRGFKVANDTFEYDAWATPVSHAVGAILPAAADGPTWVALVKIFISMGWLITIALNVTMGVAWHRFLAFFNIFFKRSPDKPAGSGLGALRPMMSQGKPLDFEEADPEKDQFGVAQVEQFTWKGLLDFSTCTECGRCQSQCPAWNTAKPLSPKLLVLSLRDHAYAKAPY
;
A
#
# COMPACT_ATOMS: atom_id res chain seq x y z
N ALA A 1 11.56 6.93 -3.52
CA ALA A 1 10.86 5.79 -4.16
C ALA A 1 9.53 5.46 -3.48
N HIS A 2 9.50 4.87 -2.27
CA HIS A 2 8.23 4.45 -1.63
C HIS A 2 7.28 5.62 -1.26
N TRP A 3 7.80 6.79 -0.90
CA TRP A 3 6.98 7.99 -0.64
C TRP A 3 6.17 8.43 -1.86
N PHE A 4 6.79 8.44 -3.05
CA PHE A 4 6.10 8.79 -4.29
C PHE A 4 4.94 7.82 -4.57
N VAL A 5 5.14 6.51 -4.40
CA VAL A 5 4.08 5.50 -4.54
C VAL A 5 2.92 5.75 -3.58
N MET A 6 3.21 6.19 -2.34
CA MET A 6 2.18 6.50 -1.34
C MET A 6 1.36 7.75 -1.73
N VAL A 7 2.03 8.82 -2.16
CA VAL A 7 1.36 10.04 -2.63
C VAL A 7 0.55 9.76 -3.91
N SER A 8 1.08 8.93 -4.81
CA SER A 8 0.38 8.47 -6.00
C SER A 8 -0.93 7.76 -5.66
N PHE A 9 -1.01 7.00 -4.56
CA PHE A 9 -2.26 6.34 -4.16
C PHE A 9 -3.39 7.33 -3.83
N MET A 10 -3.09 8.46 -3.19
CA MET A 10 -4.08 9.52 -2.92
C MET A 10 -4.57 10.19 -4.20
N ILE A 11 -3.68 10.38 -5.16
CA ILE A 11 -4.03 10.99 -6.45
C ILE A 11 -4.77 10.00 -7.35
N LEU A 12 -4.42 8.72 -7.30
CA LEU A 12 -5.16 7.63 -7.95
C LEU A 12 -6.60 7.54 -7.43
N PHE A 13 -6.82 7.77 -6.14
CA PHE A 13 -8.18 7.85 -5.59
C PHE A 13 -8.99 8.96 -6.27
N LEU A 14 -8.42 10.16 -6.44
CA LEU A 14 -9.09 11.24 -7.17
C LEU A 14 -9.40 10.85 -8.62
N LEU A 15 -8.50 10.14 -9.29
CA LEU A 15 -8.74 9.63 -10.65
C LEU A 15 -9.85 8.56 -10.70
N VAL A 16 -10.05 7.79 -9.62
CA VAL A 16 -11.19 6.86 -9.54
C VAL A 16 -12.49 7.64 -9.30
N VAL A 17 -12.46 8.70 -8.49
CA VAL A 17 -13.61 9.61 -8.32
C VAL A 17 -13.98 10.26 -9.64
N GLU A 18 -12.99 10.72 -10.41
CA GLU A 18 -13.18 11.26 -11.77
C GLU A 18 -13.91 10.26 -12.68
N ALA A 19 -13.57 8.97 -12.59
CA ALA A 19 -14.20 7.92 -13.39
C ALA A 19 -15.71 7.79 -13.16
N TYR A 20 -16.23 8.15 -11.98
CA TYR A 20 -17.68 8.16 -11.75
C TYR A 20 -18.40 9.22 -12.58
N PHE A 21 -17.75 10.36 -12.85
CA PHE A 21 -18.29 11.38 -13.75
C PHE A 21 -18.17 10.92 -15.20
N GLU A 22 -17.03 10.33 -15.57
CA GLU A 22 -16.75 9.82 -16.92
C GLU A 22 -17.71 8.69 -17.37
N VAL A 23 -18.31 7.96 -16.43
CA VAL A 23 -19.34 6.96 -16.73
C VAL A 23 -20.68 7.60 -17.10
N VAL A 24 -21.01 8.76 -16.52
CA VAL A 24 -22.28 9.46 -16.79
C VAL A 24 -22.15 10.36 -18.01
N ASP A 25 -21.00 11.02 -18.14
CA ASP A 25 -20.66 11.94 -19.22
C ASP A 25 -19.26 11.60 -19.73
N PRO A 26 -19.08 11.14 -20.99
CA PRO A 26 -17.78 10.80 -21.54
C PRO A 26 -16.76 11.96 -21.53
N GLU A 27 -17.23 13.20 -21.50
CA GLU A 27 -16.41 14.42 -21.41
C GLU A 27 -16.20 14.86 -19.96
N GLY A 28 -16.98 14.30 -19.04
CA GLY A 28 -17.00 14.64 -17.62
C GLY A 28 -15.63 14.51 -16.95
N GLY A 29 -15.42 15.32 -15.92
CA GLY A 29 -14.21 15.32 -15.10
C GLY A 29 -14.50 15.83 -13.70
N LEU A 30 -13.46 16.04 -12.88
CA LEU A 30 -13.66 16.62 -11.56
C LEU A 30 -14.13 18.09 -11.67
N PRO A 31 -15.26 18.48 -11.06
CA PRO A 31 -15.88 19.79 -11.33
C PRO A 31 -15.01 20.98 -10.90
N ILE A 32 -14.22 20.84 -9.84
CA ILE A 32 -13.47 21.96 -9.25
C ILE A 32 -12.04 22.04 -9.79
N ILE A 33 -11.38 20.90 -10.02
CA ILE A 33 -9.95 20.84 -10.34
C ILE A 33 -9.66 20.21 -11.70
N GLY A 34 -10.65 19.59 -12.34
CA GLY A 34 -10.49 18.88 -13.61
C GLY A 34 -10.05 19.81 -14.74
N HIS A 35 -10.48 21.06 -14.77
CA HIS A 35 -10.09 22.00 -15.81
C HIS A 35 -8.68 22.61 -15.62
N TRP A 36 -7.97 22.30 -14.52
CA TRP A 36 -6.66 22.89 -14.26
C TRP A 36 -5.57 22.14 -15.03
N THR A 37 -4.83 22.82 -15.90
CA THR A 37 -3.68 22.22 -16.62
C THR A 37 -2.65 21.61 -15.67
N VAL A 38 -2.49 22.19 -14.48
CA VAL A 38 -1.61 21.64 -13.42
C VAL A 38 -2.11 20.28 -12.93
N TYR A 39 -3.43 20.08 -12.82
CA TYR A 39 -4.00 18.78 -12.47
C TYR A 39 -3.72 17.74 -13.56
N GLY A 40 -3.92 18.10 -14.83
CA GLY A 40 -3.53 17.28 -15.99
C GLY A 40 -2.06 16.87 -15.96
N LEU A 41 -1.15 17.83 -15.75
CA LEU A 41 0.30 17.58 -15.65
C LEU A 41 0.66 16.67 -14.46
N VAL A 42 0.14 16.95 -13.27
CA VAL A 42 0.45 16.16 -12.06
C VAL A 42 -0.02 14.73 -12.20
N THR A 43 -1.24 14.54 -12.71
CA THR A 43 -1.83 13.21 -12.91
C THR A 43 -1.12 12.44 -14.03
N GLU A 44 -0.65 13.11 -15.08
CA GLU A 44 0.19 12.52 -16.12
C GLU A 44 1.50 12.00 -15.54
N ILE A 45 2.25 12.86 -14.84
CA ILE A 45 3.54 12.51 -14.22
C ILE A 45 3.37 11.33 -13.27
N ILE A 46 2.33 11.36 -12.44
CA ILE A 46 2.04 10.28 -11.49
C ILE A 46 1.60 9.01 -12.19
N GLY A 47 0.83 9.11 -13.27
CA GLY A 47 0.43 7.96 -14.09
C GLY A 47 1.65 7.26 -14.67
N VAL A 48 2.57 8.02 -15.28
CA VAL A 48 3.79 7.50 -15.92
C VAL A 48 4.74 6.92 -14.88
N LEU A 49 5.07 7.69 -13.84
CA LEU A 49 5.98 7.24 -12.78
C LEU A 49 5.38 6.09 -11.97
N GLY A 50 4.05 6.08 -11.77
CA GLY A 50 3.31 5.01 -11.13
C GLY A 50 3.39 3.71 -11.92
N LEU A 51 3.15 3.77 -13.24
CA LEU A 51 3.21 2.60 -14.12
C LEU A 51 4.64 2.06 -14.24
N ALA A 52 5.61 2.93 -14.47
CA ALA A 52 7.02 2.54 -14.46
C ALA A 52 7.44 1.96 -13.10
N GLY A 53 7.03 2.60 -12.01
CA GLY A 53 7.33 2.19 -10.64
C GLY A 53 6.78 0.81 -10.31
N ILE A 54 5.51 0.51 -10.64
CA ILE A 54 4.93 -0.81 -10.38
C ILE A 54 5.61 -1.90 -11.23
N LEU A 55 5.93 -1.63 -12.49
CA LEU A 55 6.66 -2.58 -13.35
C LEU A 55 8.06 -2.88 -12.79
N VAL A 56 8.77 -1.87 -12.29
CA VAL A 56 10.06 -2.06 -11.61
C VAL A 56 9.90 -2.89 -10.34
N LEU A 57 8.87 -2.63 -9.52
CA LEU A 57 8.63 -3.40 -8.29
C LEU A 57 8.27 -4.86 -8.59
N VAL A 58 7.44 -5.11 -9.62
CA VAL A 58 7.14 -6.45 -10.14
C VAL A 58 8.44 -7.14 -10.52
N ALA A 59 9.29 -6.51 -11.35
CA ALA A 59 10.56 -7.08 -11.78
C ALA A 59 11.51 -7.40 -10.60
N ILE A 60 11.62 -6.49 -9.62
CA ILE A 60 12.42 -6.71 -8.40
C ILE A 60 11.91 -7.91 -7.61
N ARG A 61 10.59 -8.05 -7.43
CA ARG A 61 10.00 -9.18 -6.70
C ARG A 61 10.28 -10.50 -7.41
N GLN A 62 10.10 -10.54 -8.74
CA GLN A 62 10.36 -11.75 -9.52
C GLN A 62 11.83 -12.15 -9.46
N ARG A 63 12.76 -11.19 -9.43
CA ARG A 63 14.19 -11.44 -9.24
C ARG A 63 14.52 -11.95 -7.84
N ASP A 64 14.00 -11.30 -6.81
CA ASP A 64 14.30 -11.65 -5.41
C ASP A 64 13.66 -12.97 -4.97
N LYS A 65 12.49 -13.32 -5.52
CA LYS A 65 11.83 -14.61 -5.29
C LYS A 65 12.71 -15.80 -5.67
N ARG A 66 13.58 -15.65 -6.68
CA ARG A 66 14.48 -16.72 -7.15
C ARG A 66 15.66 -16.97 -6.20
N LYS A 67 15.88 -16.13 -5.19
CA LYS A 67 16.97 -16.29 -4.21
C LYS A 67 16.60 -17.35 -3.17
N LYS A 68 17.57 -18.19 -2.81
CA LYS A 68 17.44 -19.23 -1.77
C LYS A 68 16.98 -18.64 -0.43
N LEU A 69 17.55 -17.51 -0.02
CA LEU A 69 17.11 -16.70 1.14
C LEU A 69 16.36 -15.45 0.63
N SER A 70 15.14 -15.64 0.17
CA SER A 70 14.30 -14.52 -0.27
C SER A 70 13.81 -13.71 0.93
N ARG A 71 13.82 -12.37 0.81
CA ARG A 71 13.18 -11.48 1.79
C ARG A 71 11.66 -11.67 1.84
N PHE A 72 11.08 -12.29 0.81
CA PHE A 72 9.66 -12.57 0.65
C PHE A 72 9.25 -13.96 1.16
N THR A 73 10.18 -14.75 1.73
CA THR A 73 9.83 -16.05 2.34
C THR A 73 8.74 -15.87 3.39
N GLY A 74 7.67 -16.68 3.31
CA GLY A 74 6.50 -16.61 4.19
C GLY A 74 5.60 -15.38 4.03
N SER A 75 5.78 -14.58 2.97
CA SER A 75 4.80 -13.56 2.58
C SER A 75 3.66 -14.15 1.75
N THR A 76 2.47 -13.57 1.85
CA THR A 76 1.27 -14.05 1.14
C THR A 76 1.26 -13.54 -0.30
N MET A 77 1.91 -14.28 -1.20
CA MET A 77 2.26 -13.78 -2.55
C MET A 77 1.06 -13.41 -3.44
N TRP A 78 -0.08 -14.11 -3.33
CA TRP A 78 -1.26 -13.79 -4.14
C TRP A 78 -1.76 -12.37 -3.87
N GLN A 79 -1.69 -11.92 -2.60
CA GLN A 79 -2.09 -10.58 -2.19
C GLN A 79 -1.23 -9.53 -2.88
N ALA A 80 0.08 -9.78 -2.95
CA ALA A 80 0.99 -8.90 -3.66
C ALA A 80 0.59 -8.79 -5.14
N TYR A 81 0.51 -9.91 -5.87
CA TYR A 81 0.16 -9.92 -7.30
C TYR A 81 -1.20 -9.30 -7.58
N PHE A 82 -2.19 -9.53 -6.72
CA PHE A 82 -3.50 -8.89 -6.79
C PHE A 82 -3.37 -7.36 -6.74
N VAL A 83 -2.67 -6.81 -5.74
CA VAL A 83 -2.45 -5.37 -5.62
C VAL A 83 -1.76 -4.79 -6.86
N GLU A 84 -0.76 -5.50 -7.41
CA GLU A 84 -0.04 -5.01 -8.60
C GLU A 84 -0.91 -5.00 -9.84
N ALA A 85 -1.72 -6.05 -10.03
CA ALA A 85 -2.65 -6.16 -11.14
C ALA A 85 -3.71 -5.05 -11.08
N ILE A 86 -4.25 -4.75 -9.90
CA ILE A 86 -5.19 -3.64 -9.69
C ILE A 86 -4.54 -2.32 -10.07
N ILE A 87 -3.35 -2.02 -9.56
CA ILE A 87 -2.65 -0.74 -9.83
C ILE A 87 -2.37 -0.59 -11.33
N ILE A 88 -1.83 -1.63 -11.97
CA ILE A 88 -1.57 -1.64 -13.41
C ILE A 88 -2.87 -1.42 -14.18
N GLY A 89 -3.93 -2.15 -13.84
CA GLY A 89 -5.24 -2.06 -14.49
C GLY A 89 -5.83 -0.65 -14.40
N VAL A 90 -5.87 -0.06 -13.21
CA VAL A 90 -6.41 1.31 -13.00
C VAL A 90 -5.59 2.37 -13.74
N LEU A 91 -4.26 2.24 -13.76
CA LEU A 91 -3.37 3.16 -14.49
C LEU A 91 -3.57 3.06 -16.00
N ILE A 92 -3.63 1.85 -16.55
CA ILE A 92 -3.91 1.63 -17.97
C ILE A 92 -5.28 2.20 -18.34
N CYS A 93 -6.31 1.92 -17.54
CA CYS A 93 -7.64 2.48 -17.77
C CYS A 93 -7.60 4.02 -17.75
N GLY A 94 -6.86 4.63 -16.82
CA GLY A 94 -6.70 6.09 -16.78
C GLY A 94 -6.11 6.66 -18.07
N PHE A 95 -5.05 6.06 -18.60
CA PHE A 95 -4.46 6.49 -19.88
C PHE A 95 -5.38 6.23 -21.07
N LEU A 96 -6.12 5.11 -21.07
CA LEU A 96 -7.09 4.81 -22.13
C LEU A 96 -8.25 5.80 -22.14
N ILE A 97 -8.81 6.16 -20.98
CA ILE A 97 -9.89 7.16 -20.88
C ILE A 97 -9.42 8.50 -21.46
N ARG A 98 -8.24 8.97 -21.04
CA ARG A 98 -7.65 10.20 -21.55
C ARG A 98 -7.32 10.12 -23.04
N GLY A 99 -6.79 8.99 -23.49
CA GLY A 99 -6.52 8.74 -24.89
C GLY A 99 -7.78 8.78 -25.75
N PHE A 100 -8.90 8.20 -25.30
CA PHE A 100 -10.17 8.32 -25.99
C PHE A 100 -10.68 9.77 -26.02
N LYS A 101 -10.56 10.52 -24.92
CA LYS A 101 -10.89 11.96 -24.90
C LYS A 101 -10.05 12.74 -25.92
N VAL A 102 -8.76 12.42 -26.06
CA VAL A 102 -7.89 13.02 -27.10
C VAL A 102 -8.38 12.62 -28.49
N ALA A 103 -8.64 11.34 -28.73
CA ALA A 103 -9.10 10.83 -30.03
C ALA A 103 -10.48 11.39 -30.45
N ASN A 104 -11.28 11.82 -29.47
CA ASN A 104 -12.58 12.45 -29.69
C ASN A 104 -12.52 13.98 -29.76
N ASP A 105 -11.34 14.60 -29.66
CA ASP A 105 -11.14 16.05 -29.57
C ASP A 105 -11.85 16.73 -28.38
N THR A 106 -12.11 15.99 -27.30
CA THR A 106 -12.78 16.47 -26.07
C THR A 106 -11.84 16.63 -24.88
N PHE A 107 -10.53 16.47 -25.09
CA PHE A 107 -9.54 16.55 -24.01
C PHE A 107 -9.03 17.97 -23.79
N GLU A 108 -9.28 18.52 -22.59
CA GLU A 108 -9.00 19.92 -22.25
C GLU A 108 -7.52 20.22 -22.00
N TYR A 109 -6.65 19.21 -21.88
CA TYR A 109 -5.23 19.44 -21.57
C TYR A 109 -4.36 19.46 -22.82
N ASP A 110 -3.44 20.42 -22.85
CA ASP A 110 -2.44 20.52 -23.90
C ASP A 110 -1.47 19.31 -23.92
N ALA A 111 -0.94 19.04 -25.10
CA ALA A 111 0.03 17.97 -25.34
C ALA A 111 1.33 18.12 -24.53
N TRP A 112 1.75 19.34 -24.19
CA TRP A 112 2.94 19.55 -23.36
C TRP A 112 2.73 19.09 -21.91
N ALA A 113 1.50 19.20 -21.39
CA ALA A 113 1.15 18.80 -20.04
C ALA A 113 0.87 17.30 -19.95
N THR A 114 0.34 16.71 -21.03
CA THR A 114 -0.15 15.33 -21.07
C THR A 114 0.35 14.52 -22.28
N PRO A 115 1.67 14.46 -22.51
CA PRO A 115 2.24 13.91 -23.74
C PRO A 115 1.95 12.42 -23.97
N VAL A 116 1.87 11.62 -22.90
CA VAL A 116 1.58 10.17 -23.00
C VAL A 116 0.10 9.96 -23.30
N SER A 117 -0.80 10.71 -22.65
CA SER A 117 -2.23 10.67 -22.97
C SER A 117 -2.49 11.06 -24.43
N HIS A 118 -1.82 12.09 -24.95
CA HIS A 118 -1.89 12.46 -26.37
C HIS A 118 -1.31 11.40 -27.30
N ALA A 119 -0.19 10.77 -26.94
CA ALA A 119 0.37 9.67 -27.71
C ALA A 119 -0.55 8.43 -27.75
N VAL A 120 -1.24 8.14 -26.63
CA VAL A 120 -2.25 7.08 -26.57
C VAL A 120 -3.47 7.45 -27.42
N GLY A 121 -3.90 8.71 -27.41
CA GLY A 121 -4.99 9.18 -28.26
C GLY A 121 -4.68 9.07 -29.76
N ALA A 122 -3.43 9.35 -30.17
CA ALA A 122 -3.01 9.26 -31.57
C ALA A 122 -3.08 7.84 -32.16
N ILE A 123 -3.12 6.79 -31.32
CA ILE A 123 -3.23 5.39 -31.75
C ILE A 123 -4.61 4.79 -31.52
N LEU A 124 -5.47 5.44 -30.73
CA LEU A 124 -6.83 4.98 -30.46
C LEU A 124 -7.80 5.49 -31.55
N PRO A 125 -8.81 4.70 -31.92
CA PRO A 125 -9.88 5.19 -32.77
C PRO A 125 -10.77 6.18 -32.00
N ALA A 126 -11.33 7.16 -32.72
CA ALA A 126 -12.40 7.99 -32.19
C ALA A 126 -13.60 7.11 -31.83
N ALA A 127 -14.03 7.18 -30.58
CA ALA A 127 -15.14 6.41 -30.03
C ALA A 127 -15.78 7.23 -28.91
N ALA A 128 -16.95 7.83 -29.17
CA ALA A 128 -17.63 8.73 -28.24
C ALA A 128 -17.87 8.08 -26.85
N ASP A 129 -18.29 6.81 -26.83
CA ASP A 129 -18.56 6.07 -25.59
C ASP A 129 -17.32 5.39 -24.99
N GLY A 130 -16.16 5.50 -25.65
CA GLY A 130 -14.90 4.90 -25.23
C GLY A 130 -14.48 5.26 -23.79
N PRO A 131 -14.48 6.55 -23.40
CA PRO A 131 -14.20 6.98 -22.04
C PRO A 131 -15.13 6.31 -21.02
N THR A 132 -16.44 6.28 -21.30
CA THR A 132 -17.46 5.71 -20.41
C THR A 132 -17.26 4.21 -20.17
N TRP A 133 -17.04 3.42 -21.22
CA TRP A 133 -16.82 1.98 -21.06
C TRP A 133 -15.56 1.66 -20.28
N VAL A 134 -14.46 2.38 -20.54
CA VAL A 134 -13.20 2.18 -19.81
C VAL A 134 -13.33 2.68 -18.36
N ALA A 135 -14.03 3.79 -18.12
CA ALA A 135 -14.31 4.28 -16.78
C ALA A 135 -15.14 3.28 -15.97
N LEU A 136 -16.12 2.62 -16.59
CA LEU A 136 -16.90 1.56 -15.96
C LEU A 136 -16.00 0.38 -15.54
N VAL A 137 -15.12 -0.09 -16.43
CA VAL A 137 -14.14 -1.14 -16.12
C VAL A 137 -13.22 -0.72 -14.98
N LYS A 138 -12.72 0.52 -15.00
CA LYS A 138 -11.87 1.09 -13.94
C LYS A 138 -12.58 1.09 -12.59
N ILE A 139 -13.88 1.44 -12.55
CA ILE A 139 -14.69 1.40 -11.32
C ILE A 139 -14.85 -0.04 -10.84
N PHE A 140 -15.15 -1.01 -11.72
CA PHE A 140 -15.24 -2.42 -11.33
C PHE A 140 -13.94 -2.96 -10.72
N ILE A 141 -12.80 -2.65 -11.34
CA ILE A 141 -11.47 -2.99 -10.81
C ILE A 141 -11.27 -2.36 -9.42
N SER A 142 -11.58 -1.07 -9.29
CA SER A 142 -11.40 -0.31 -8.05
C SER A 142 -12.32 -0.78 -6.92
N MET A 143 -13.55 -1.15 -7.23
CA MET A 143 -14.50 -1.65 -6.24
C MET A 143 -14.21 -3.10 -5.87
N GLY A 144 -13.77 -3.93 -6.83
CA GLY A 144 -13.24 -5.26 -6.56
C GLY A 144 -12.02 -5.21 -5.62
N TRP A 145 -11.15 -4.22 -5.76
CA TRP A 145 -10.10 -3.93 -4.80
C TRP A 145 -10.64 -3.64 -3.40
N LEU A 146 -11.57 -2.69 -3.25
CA LEU A 146 -12.15 -2.31 -1.95
C LEU A 146 -12.84 -3.48 -1.25
N ILE A 147 -13.62 -4.26 -1.99
CA ILE A 147 -14.27 -5.47 -1.46
C ILE A 147 -13.23 -6.49 -1.00
N THR A 148 -12.19 -6.73 -1.81
CA THR A 148 -11.17 -7.72 -1.47
C THR A 148 -10.40 -7.34 -0.21
N ILE A 149 -10.01 -6.07 -0.05
CA ILE A 149 -9.28 -5.63 1.14
C ILE A 149 -10.16 -5.64 2.40
N ALA A 150 -11.46 -5.33 2.25
CA ALA A 150 -12.42 -5.37 3.36
C ALA A 150 -12.60 -6.80 3.89
N LEU A 151 -12.62 -7.79 2.98
CA LEU A 151 -12.71 -9.21 3.34
C LEU A 151 -11.37 -9.81 3.82
N ASN A 152 -10.25 -9.13 3.59
CA ASN A 152 -8.91 -9.61 3.93
C ASN A 152 -8.20 -8.61 4.86
N VAL A 153 -8.68 -8.48 6.10
CA VAL A 153 -8.15 -7.54 7.11
C VAL A 153 -6.68 -7.78 7.50
N THR A 154 -6.17 -8.99 7.27
CA THR A 154 -4.75 -9.35 7.49
C THR A 154 -3.87 -9.08 6.27
N MET A 155 -4.40 -8.51 5.18
CA MET A 155 -3.62 -8.17 3.98
C MET A 155 -2.69 -6.97 4.25
N GLY A 156 -1.56 -7.20 4.93
CA GLY A 156 -0.62 -6.15 5.34
C GLY A 156 -0.06 -5.33 4.17
N VAL A 157 0.08 -5.98 3.00
CA VAL A 157 0.42 -5.27 1.76
C VAL A 157 -0.65 -4.21 1.45
N ALA A 158 -1.95 -4.43 1.61
CA ALA A 158 -2.95 -3.40 1.38
C ALA A 158 -3.14 -2.45 2.58
N TRP A 159 -3.35 -3.01 3.77
CA TRP A 159 -3.77 -2.27 4.95
C TRP A 159 -2.75 -1.26 5.48
N HIS A 160 -1.46 -1.44 5.21
CA HIS A 160 -0.47 -0.44 5.60
C HIS A 160 -0.72 0.93 4.95
N ARG A 161 -1.38 1.01 3.78
CA ARG A 161 -1.71 2.30 3.16
C ARG A 161 -2.67 3.13 4.01
N PHE A 162 -3.47 2.47 4.84
CA PHE A 162 -4.39 3.12 5.78
C PHE A 162 -3.75 3.28 7.15
N LEU A 163 -3.10 2.24 7.66
CA LEU A 163 -2.60 2.19 9.03
C LEU A 163 -1.25 2.91 9.22
N ALA A 164 -0.44 3.08 8.18
CA ALA A 164 0.89 3.69 8.30
C ALA A 164 0.85 5.11 8.85
N PHE A 165 -0.16 5.92 8.49
CA PHE A 165 -0.30 7.28 9.00
C PHE A 165 -0.50 7.29 10.52
N PHE A 166 -1.42 6.46 11.01
CA PHE A 166 -1.68 6.33 12.45
C PHE A 166 -0.48 5.73 13.17
N ASN A 167 0.18 4.74 12.58
CA ASN A 167 1.37 4.13 13.14
C ASN A 167 2.50 5.15 13.35
N ILE A 168 2.76 6.00 12.35
CA ILE A 168 3.76 7.06 12.39
C ILE A 168 3.35 8.17 13.36
N PHE A 169 2.06 8.56 13.36
CA PHE A 169 1.53 9.59 14.25
C PHE A 169 1.69 9.19 15.73
N PHE A 170 1.35 7.94 16.07
CA PHE A 170 1.50 7.39 17.41
C PHE A 170 2.88 6.76 17.66
N LYS A 171 3.93 7.23 16.98
CA LYS A 171 5.29 6.72 17.20
C LYS A 171 5.74 6.98 18.64
N ARG A 172 6.49 6.02 19.21
CA ARG A 172 6.94 6.02 20.61
C ARG A 172 7.76 7.25 21.01
N SER A 173 8.53 7.83 20.09
CA SER A 173 9.47 8.92 20.38
C SER A 173 9.35 9.98 19.29
N PRO A 174 8.34 10.86 19.38
CA PRO A 174 8.08 11.86 18.36
C PRO A 174 9.24 12.86 18.21
N ASP A 175 9.89 13.17 19.32
CA ASP A 175 11.04 14.05 19.55
C ASP A 175 12.36 13.51 18.97
N LYS A 176 12.48 12.20 18.76
CA LYS A 176 13.70 11.62 18.17
C LYS A 176 13.67 11.66 16.64
N PRO A 177 14.82 11.89 15.97
CA PRO A 177 14.91 11.89 14.51
C PRO A 177 14.35 10.60 13.89
N ALA A 178 13.73 10.73 12.73
CA ALA A 178 13.22 9.58 11.97
C ALA A 178 14.36 8.58 11.71
N GLY A 179 14.17 7.32 12.12
CA GLY A 179 15.21 6.28 12.06
C GLY A 179 15.82 5.89 13.40
N SER A 180 15.49 6.58 14.50
CA SER A 180 15.97 6.26 15.86
C SER A 180 15.35 4.99 16.48
N GLY A 181 14.91 4.02 15.68
CA GLY A 181 14.42 2.72 16.19
C GLY A 181 15.45 1.99 17.09
N LEU A 182 16.68 2.51 17.14
CA LEU A 182 17.80 2.18 18.02
C LEU A 182 17.66 2.69 19.47
N GLY A 183 16.44 2.95 19.93
CA GLY A 183 16.21 3.26 21.35
C GLY A 183 16.30 2.02 22.24
N ALA A 184 16.55 2.21 23.53
CA ALA A 184 16.45 1.12 24.49
C ALA A 184 15.08 0.41 24.40
N LEU A 185 15.10 -0.92 24.49
CA LEU A 185 13.89 -1.71 24.66
C LEU A 185 13.12 -1.16 25.87
N ARG A 186 11.77 -1.19 25.83
CA ARG A 186 11.01 -0.86 27.03
C ARG A 186 11.36 -1.88 28.12
N PRO A 187 11.39 -1.46 29.39
CA PRO A 187 11.47 -2.44 30.47
C PRO A 187 10.29 -3.39 30.34
N MET A 188 10.51 -4.64 30.72
CA MET A 188 9.42 -5.59 30.92
C MET A 188 8.54 -5.03 32.04
N MET A 189 7.22 -5.14 31.91
CA MET A 189 6.28 -4.59 32.88
C MET A 189 5.48 -5.73 33.50
N SER A 190 5.35 -5.74 34.82
CA SER A 190 4.46 -6.63 35.58
C SER A 190 3.64 -5.80 36.55
N GLN A 191 2.33 -6.07 36.64
CA GLN A 191 1.40 -5.36 37.53
C GLN A 191 1.49 -3.82 37.45
N GLY A 192 1.79 -3.28 36.27
CA GLY A 192 1.91 -1.83 36.02
C GLY A 192 3.25 -1.20 36.42
N LYS A 193 4.23 -1.97 36.90
CA LYS A 193 5.58 -1.50 37.27
C LYS A 193 6.65 -2.17 36.38
N PRO A 194 7.81 -1.51 36.14
CA PRO A 194 8.97 -2.17 35.56
C PRO A 194 9.36 -3.39 36.40
N LEU A 195 9.56 -4.52 35.74
CA LEU A 195 9.96 -5.77 36.39
C LEU A 195 11.42 -5.66 36.84
N ASP A 196 11.66 -5.88 38.13
CA ASP A 196 12.99 -6.11 38.67
C ASP A 196 13.27 -7.62 38.68
N PHE A 197 14.31 -8.05 37.96
CA PHE A 197 14.63 -9.47 37.83
C PHE A 197 15.14 -10.10 39.14
N GLU A 198 15.62 -9.31 40.09
CA GLU A 198 16.09 -9.80 41.40
C GLU A 198 14.92 -10.06 42.37
N GLU A 199 13.79 -9.38 42.19
CA GLU A 199 12.60 -9.49 43.04
C GLU A 199 11.43 -10.25 42.38
N ALA A 200 11.55 -10.55 41.08
CA ALA A 200 10.46 -11.14 40.30
C ALA A 200 10.12 -12.57 40.75
N ASP A 201 8.84 -12.82 41.01
CA ASP A 201 8.31 -14.13 41.35
C ASP A 201 7.64 -14.76 40.11
N PRO A 202 8.16 -15.86 39.53
CA PRO A 202 7.57 -16.54 38.37
C PRO A 202 6.09 -16.93 38.52
N GLU A 203 5.59 -17.07 39.74
CA GLU A 203 4.18 -17.40 39.99
C GLU A 203 3.27 -16.16 39.98
N LYS A 204 3.81 -14.97 40.28
CA LYS A 204 3.05 -13.72 40.42
C LYS A 204 3.32 -12.70 39.32
N ASP A 205 4.49 -12.75 38.71
CA ASP A 205 4.96 -11.80 37.73
C ASP A 205 4.90 -12.33 36.31
N GLN A 206 4.48 -11.47 35.39
CA GLN A 206 4.43 -11.82 33.98
C GLN A 206 5.74 -11.52 33.28
N PHE A 207 6.37 -12.58 32.79
CA PHE A 207 7.57 -12.50 31.97
C PHE A 207 7.20 -12.40 30.49
N GLY A 208 7.19 -11.18 29.98
CA GLY A 208 6.91 -10.91 28.57
C GLY A 208 5.43 -11.08 28.22
N VAL A 209 5.14 -11.74 27.10
CA VAL A 209 3.79 -11.89 26.56
C VAL A 209 3.52 -13.37 26.23
N ALA A 210 2.48 -13.93 26.85
CA ALA A 210 2.01 -15.30 26.64
C ALA A 210 0.72 -15.36 25.80
N GLN A 211 -0.10 -14.30 25.82
CA GLN A 211 -1.37 -14.23 25.09
C GLN A 211 -1.45 -12.92 24.29
N VAL A 212 -2.15 -12.93 23.14
CA VAL A 212 -2.16 -11.78 22.23
C VAL A 212 -2.87 -10.56 22.83
N GLU A 213 -3.81 -10.81 23.73
CA GLU A 213 -4.59 -9.82 24.48
C GLU A 213 -3.73 -9.02 25.47
N GLN A 214 -2.54 -9.51 25.80
CA GLN A 214 -1.58 -8.80 26.66
C GLN A 214 -0.80 -7.74 25.88
N PHE A 215 -0.86 -7.72 24.54
CA PHE A 215 -0.30 -6.61 23.77
C PHE A 215 -1.14 -5.35 23.94
N THR A 216 -0.47 -4.22 24.09
CA THR A 216 -1.13 -2.90 24.03
C THR A 216 -1.80 -2.68 22.67
N TRP A 217 -2.82 -1.82 22.63
CA TRP A 217 -3.44 -1.37 21.38
C TRP A 217 -2.41 -0.91 20.33
N LYS A 218 -1.33 -0.27 20.78
CA LYS A 218 -0.26 0.22 19.91
C LYS A 218 0.56 -0.91 19.30
N GLY A 219 0.77 -2.00 20.06
CA GLY A 219 1.42 -3.22 19.57
C GLY A 219 0.59 -3.90 18.50
N LEU A 220 -0.73 -4.02 18.71
CA LEU A 220 -1.66 -4.53 17.71
C LEU A 220 -1.61 -3.68 16.42
N LEU A 221 -1.62 -2.34 16.56
CA LEU A 221 -1.44 -1.43 15.42
C LEU A 221 -0.09 -1.64 14.70
N ASP A 222 1.00 -1.88 15.43
CA ASP A 222 2.32 -2.17 14.84
C ASP A 222 2.31 -3.45 14.00
N PHE A 223 1.67 -4.52 14.48
CA PHE A 223 1.59 -5.77 13.75
C PHE A 223 0.73 -5.65 12.48
N SER A 224 -0.41 -4.96 12.59
CA SER A 224 -1.33 -4.73 11.47
C SER A 224 -0.78 -3.77 10.41
N THR A 225 0.18 -2.91 10.77
CA THR A 225 0.82 -1.99 9.81
C THR A 225 1.95 -2.65 9.00
N CYS A 226 2.33 -3.89 9.31
CA CYS A 226 3.41 -4.58 8.62
C CYS A 226 3.13 -4.67 7.11
N THR A 227 4.06 -4.16 6.30
CA THR A 227 3.91 -4.10 4.83
C THR A 227 4.34 -5.38 4.12
N GLU A 228 4.84 -6.39 4.85
CA GLU A 228 5.47 -7.60 4.29
C GLU A 228 6.66 -7.35 3.34
N CYS A 229 7.30 -6.18 3.40
CA CYS A 229 8.40 -5.83 2.48
C CYS A 229 9.71 -6.59 2.71
N GLY A 230 9.87 -7.25 3.85
CA GLY A 230 11.05 -8.06 4.19
C GLY A 230 12.33 -7.28 4.48
N ARG A 231 12.28 -5.94 4.64
CA ARG A 231 13.46 -5.16 5.03
C ARG A 231 14.01 -5.58 6.40
N CYS A 232 13.15 -5.73 7.41
CA CYS A 232 13.55 -6.24 8.73
C CYS A 232 14.18 -7.63 8.66
N GLN A 233 13.64 -8.52 7.81
CA GLN A 233 14.19 -9.85 7.58
C GLN A 233 15.58 -9.78 6.92
N SER A 234 15.77 -8.92 5.91
CA SER A 234 17.08 -8.75 5.24
C SER A 234 18.18 -8.17 6.12
N GLN A 235 17.81 -7.43 7.18
CA GLN A 235 18.76 -6.84 8.12
C GLN A 235 19.03 -7.74 9.34
N CYS A 236 18.26 -8.82 9.51
CA CYS A 236 18.38 -9.69 10.67
C CYS A 236 19.63 -10.59 10.57
N PRO A 237 20.58 -10.52 11.51
CA PRO A 237 21.76 -11.40 11.51
C PRO A 237 21.41 -12.88 11.59
N ALA A 238 20.37 -13.24 12.36
CA ALA A 238 19.91 -14.62 12.47
C ALA A 238 19.39 -15.15 11.12
N TRP A 239 18.59 -14.35 10.40
CA TRP A 239 18.10 -14.71 9.08
C TRP A 239 19.23 -14.86 8.05
N ASN A 240 20.18 -13.92 8.06
CA ASN A 240 21.32 -13.92 7.13
C ASN A 240 22.31 -15.06 7.39
N THR A 241 22.28 -15.65 8.59
CA THR A 241 23.03 -16.88 8.94
C THR A 241 22.19 -18.16 8.81
N ALA A 242 21.06 -18.08 8.10
CA ALA A 242 20.12 -19.19 7.85
C ALA A 242 19.55 -19.86 9.12
N LYS A 243 19.49 -19.13 10.24
CA LYS A 243 18.79 -19.57 11.44
C LYS A 243 17.27 -19.38 11.27
N PRO A 244 16.44 -20.15 12.00
CA PRO A 244 14.98 -20.14 11.81
C PRO A 244 14.31 -18.80 12.19
N LEU A 245 14.99 -17.90 12.90
CA LEU A 245 14.40 -16.66 13.38
C LEU A 245 14.27 -15.62 12.26
N SER A 246 13.01 -15.27 11.92
CA SER A 246 12.68 -14.11 11.10
C SER A 246 11.82 -13.11 11.87
N PRO A 247 12.28 -11.87 12.07
CA PRO A 247 11.46 -10.84 12.71
C PRO A 247 10.21 -10.51 11.89
N LYS A 248 10.24 -10.67 10.56
CA LYS A 248 9.06 -10.49 9.72
C LYS A 248 8.02 -11.56 10.05
N LEU A 249 8.42 -12.83 10.05
CA LEU A 249 7.48 -13.93 10.28
C LEU A 249 6.86 -13.85 11.67
N LEU A 250 7.66 -13.48 12.68
CA LEU A 250 7.13 -13.22 14.03
C LEU A 250 6.01 -12.18 14.02
N VAL A 251 6.23 -11.03 13.38
CA VAL A 251 5.22 -9.95 13.30
C VAL A 251 3.97 -10.40 12.55
N LEU A 252 4.13 -11.15 11.45
CA LEU A 252 3.00 -11.67 10.69
C LEU A 252 2.19 -12.69 11.48
N SER A 253 2.86 -13.61 12.17
CA SER A 253 2.20 -14.60 13.04
C SER A 253 1.46 -13.92 14.19
N LEU A 254 2.02 -12.87 14.80
CA LEU A 254 1.34 -12.10 15.85
C LEU A 254 0.10 -11.37 15.32
N ARG A 255 0.20 -10.73 14.14
CA ARG A 255 -0.96 -10.13 13.46
C ARG A 255 -2.03 -11.18 13.21
N ASP A 256 -1.68 -12.26 12.53
CA ASP A 256 -2.64 -13.28 12.11
C ASP A 256 -3.30 -13.96 13.32
N HIS A 257 -2.55 -14.18 14.40
CA HIS A 257 -3.09 -14.68 15.65
C HIS A 257 -4.03 -13.68 16.35
N ALA A 258 -3.69 -12.38 16.35
CA ALA A 258 -4.56 -11.33 16.89
C ALA A 258 -5.92 -11.30 16.18
N TYR A 259 -5.92 -11.39 14.85
CA TYR A 259 -7.16 -11.43 14.08
C TYR A 259 -7.92 -12.75 14.26
N ALA A 260 -7.23 -13.90 14.34
CA ALA A 260 -7.88 -15.19 14.58
C ALA A 260 -8.52 -15.31 15.97
N LYS A 261 -8.04 -14.54 16.95
CA LYS A 261 -8.61 -14.44 18.30
C LYS A 261 -9.72 -13.40 18.42
N ALA A 262 -9.86 -12.51 17.43
CA ALA A 262 -10.89 -11.49 17.47
C ALA A 262 -12.28 -12.14 17.48
N PRO A 263 -13.26 -11.59 18.23
CA PRO A 263 -14.56 -12.21 18.43
C PRO A 263 -15.53 -12.05 17.23
N TYR A 264 -15.00 -11.82 16.02
CA TYR A 264 -15.78 -11.54 14.81
C TYR A 264 -15.20 -12.21 13.56
#